data_AF-A0AAX4PCB9-F1
#
_entry.id   AF-A0AAX4PCB9-F1
#
_cell.length_a   1.000
_cell.length_b   1.000
_cell.length_c   1.000
_cell.angle_alpha   90.00
_cell.angle_beta   90.00
_cell.angle_gamma   90.00
#
_symmetry.space_group_name_H-M   'P 1'
#
loop_
_entity.id
_entity.type
_entity.pdbx_description
1 polymer ?
#
loop_
_entity_poly.entity_id
_entity_poly.type
_entity_poly.pdbx_seq_one_letter_code
_entity_poly.pdbx_strand_id
1 'polypeptide(L)'
;MAGGADSSSSAAKRAKVEAANRDELLRKLPAELWSKILDENLHPNDLPALAMTCRFFREKQKDLGKKLETNLNAYRLLKLRESGKVASHTLGWFRWVCDTFEIQPGLRILYKRVKGAVYESDLLNYAALQASVEILRWLVEEKGWEMNRRTGNGRGRPKLAGRGVDTGEWAGRGGSMEVLEYMRGKGYEFDAGVCAWAARGGCLEALKFLRGLDPPCPWDEDACAFAAQGGHLDVLKWLRGQDPPCPWYGGTCAYAASEGHLEVLKWLRDQDPPCPWNWRTCGWAAEGGHLDVLKWARSEDPPCPWRRSGCRATASRRGYQHIIDWIDQREDESDVEYSDTDRSYDSYSDDYF
;
A
#
# COMPACT_ATOMS: atom_id res chain seq x y z
N MET A 1 41.73 -44.49 11.93
CA MET A 1 41.44 -43.11 12.39
C MET A 1 39.94 -42.89 12.31
N ALA A 2 39.28 -42.96 13.46
CA ALA A 2 37.85 -42.75 13.62
C ALA A 2 37.63 -41.33 14.16
N GLY A 3 36.70 -40.56 13.58
CA GLY A 3 36.46 -39.17 13.96
C GLY A 3 35.14 -38.59 13.47
N GLY A 4 34.05 -39.38 13.47
CA GLY A 4 32.75 -38.95 12.91
C GLY A 4 31.53 -39.03 13.84
N ALA A 5 31.66 -39.45 15.10
CA ALA A 5 30.50 -39.81 15.93
C ALA A 5 30.08 -38.76 17.01
N ASP A 6 30.87 -37.72 17.26
CA ASP A 6 30.72 -36.92 18.50
C ASP A 6 29.88 -35.63 18.38
N SER A 7 29.66 -35.09 17.18
CA SER A 7 28.89 -33.84 17.00
C SER A 7 27.37 -34.02 17.21
N SER A 8 26.84 -35.19 16.82
CA SER A 8 25.42 -35.57 16.96
C SER A 8 25.01 -35.80 18.43
N SER A 9 25.88 -36.46 19.21
CA SER A 9 25.68 -36.75 20.65
C SER A 9 25.66 -35.48 21.52
N SER A 10 26.53 -34.52 21.20
CA SER A 10 26.60 -33.21 21.86
C SER A 10 25.34 -32.37 21.63
N ALA A 11 24.86 -32.29 20.39
CA ALA A 11 23.65 -31.55 20.04
C ALA A 11 22.39 -32.13 20.72
N ALA A 12 22.27 -33.46 20.76
CA ALA A 12 21.15 -34.13 21.42
C ALA A 12 21.12 -33.92 22.94
N LYS A 13 22.28 -33.93 23.60
CA LYS A 13 22.39 -33.59 25.04
C LYS A 13 22.02 -32.13 25.30
N ARG A 14 22.49 -31.21 24.45
CA ARG A 14 22.18 -29.77 24.57
C ARG A 14 20.68 -29.50 24.43
N ALA A 15 20.04 -30.13 23.44
CA ALA A 15 18.59 -30.04 23.25
C ALA A 15 17.80 -30.58 24.45
N LYS A 16 18.28 -31.65 25.09
CA LYS A 16 17.63 -32.25 26.26
C LYS A 16 17.71 -31.35 27.51
N VAL A 17 18.86 -30.72 27.73
CA VAL A 17 19.04 -29.74 28.82
C VAL A 17 18.25 -28.46 28.54
N GLU A 18 18.23 -27.99 27.29
CA GLU A 18 17.40 -26.86 26.88
C GLU A 18 15.91 -27.14 27.09
N ALA A 19 15.43 -28.34 26.76
CA ALA A 19 14.04 -28.74 27.00
C ALA A 19 13.69 -28.81 28.50
N ALA A 20 14.60 -29.31 29.34
CA ALA A 20 14.39 -29.36 30.79
C ALA A 20 14.37 -27.95 31.42
N ASN A 21 15.34 -27.10 31.07
CA ASN A 21 15.36 -25.70 31.52
C ASN A 21 14.14 -24.92 31.01
N ARG A 22 13.66 -25.26 29.81
CA ARG A 22 12.46 -24.67 29.22
C ARG A 22 11.22 -24.97 30.04
N ASP A 23 10.99 -26.24 30.35
CA ASP A 23 9.84 -26.67 31.15
C ASP A 23 9.86 -26.12 32.58
N GLU A 24 11.05 -25.89 33.15
CA GLU A 24 11.23 -25.26 34.45
C GLU A 24 10.89 -23.76 34.41
N LEU A 25 11.43 -23.01 33.43
CA LEU A 25 11.20 -21.57 33.29
C LEU A 25 9.73 -21.27 32.97
N LEU A 26 9.11 -22.09 32.12
CA LEU A 26 7.69 -21.99 31.76
C LEU A 26 6.75 -22.20 32.95
N ARG A 27 7.19 -22.92 34.00
CA ARG A 27 6.41 -23.17 35.24
C ARG A 27 6.57 -22.09 36.30
N LYS A 28 7.48 -21.13 36.15
CA LYS A 28 7.74 -20.09 37.17
C LYS A 28 6.59 -19.11 37.39
N LEU A 29 5.67 -19.02 36.43
CA LEU A 29 4.48 -18.18 36.50
C LEU A 29 3.23 -19.07 36.40
N PRO A 30 2.26 -18.96 37.33
CA PRO A 30 0.98 -19.67 37.23
C PRO A 30 0.22 -19.31 35.94
N ALA A 31 -0.59 -20.24 35.43
CA ALA A 31 -1.34 -20.06 34.18
C ALA A 31 -2.32 -18.87 34.24
N GLU A 32 -2.84 -18.58 35.44
CA GLU A 32 -3.72 -17.46 35.74
C GLU A 32 -2.99 -16.12 35.57
N LEU A 33 -1.72 -16.06 35.98
CA LEU A 33 -0.90 -14.85 35.84
C LEU A 33 -0.48 -14.62 34.38
N TRP A 34 -0.13 -15.69 33.67
CA TRP A 34 0.09 -15.61 32.22
C TRP A 34 -1.15 -15.12 31.48
N SER A 35 -2.33 -15.59 31.90
CA SER A 35 -3.59 -15.12 31.32
C SER A 35 -3.79 -13.63 31.55
N LYS A 36 -3.55 -13.12 32.77
CA LYS A 36 -3.61 -11.68 33.06
C LYS A 36 -2.58 -10.83 32.31
N ILE A 37 -1.39 -11.36 32.06
CA ILE A 37 -0.37 -10.65 31.26
C ILE A 37 -0.84 -10.51 29.81
N LEU A 38 -1.42 -11.59 29.26
CA LEU A 38 -1.93 -11.62 27.89
C LEU A 38 -3.20 -10.78 27.71
N ASP A 39 -4.06 -10.72 28.74
CA ASP A 39 -5.40 -10.11 28.62
C ASP A 39 -5.47 -8.65 29.13
N GLU A 40 -4.69 -8.28 30.15
CA GLU A 40 -4.95 -7.04 30.91
C GLU A 40 -3.76 -6.07 30.99
N ASN A 41 -2.51 -6.54 30.88
CA ASN A 41 -1.35 -5.75 31.32
C ASN A 41 -0.37 -5.32 30.21
N LEU A 42 -0.64 -5.68 28.95
CA LEU A 42 0.20 -5.28 27.82
C LEU A 42 -0.61 -4.50 26.80
N HIS A 43 -0.06 -3.35 26.37
CA HIS A 43 -0.69 -2.58 25.31
C HIS A 43 -0.68 -3.41 24.00
N PRO A 44 -1.77 -3.42 23.20
CA PRO A 44 -1.85 -4.24 21.99
C PRO A 44 -0.72 -4.03 20.97
N ASN A 45 -0.07 -2.86 21.00
CA ASN A 45 1.07 -2.57 20.12
C ASN A 45 2.42 -3.12 20.64
N ASP A 46 2.52 -3.51 21.91
CA ASP A 46 3.75 -4.06 22.50
C ASP A 46 3.79 -5.59 22.42
N LEU A 47 2.61 -6.21 22.30
CA LEU A 47 2.43 -7.64 22.10
C LEU A 47 3.21 -8.21 20.90
N PRO A 48 3.25 -7.56 19.71
CA PRO A 48 4.09 -8.02 18.60
C PRO A 48 5.58 -8.00 18.93
N ALA A 49 6.08 -6.96 19.61
CA ALA A 49 7.50 -6.85 19.96
C ALA A 49 7.91 -7.93 20.96
N LEU A 50 7.08 -8.21 21.96
CA LEU A 50 7.27 -9.30 22.93
C LEU A 50 7.18 -10.68 22.27
N ALA A 51 6.20 -10.90 21.40
CA ALA A 51 6.05 -12.16 20.68
C ALA A 51 7.21 -12.45 19.69
N MET A 52 7.85 -11.41 19.15
CA MET A 52 9.02 -11.54 18.29
C MET A 52 10.32 -11.77 19.08
N THR A 53 10.47 -11.18 20.26
CA THR A 53 11.73 -11.19 21.01
C THR A 53 11.79 -12.23 22.14
N CYS A 54 10.65 -12.65 22.70
CA CYS A 54 10.57 -13.56 23.83
C CYS A 54 10.01 -14.94 23.43
N ARG A 55 10.91 -15.93 23.27
CA ARG A 55 10.54 -17.31 22.93
C ARG A 55 9.58 -17.94 23.95
N PHE A 56 9.81 -17.71 25.26
CA PHE A 56 8.99 -18.25 26.34
C PHE A 56 7.56 -17.70 26.34
N PHE A 57 7.41 -16.40 26.08
CA PHE A 57 6.12 -15.76 25.95
C PHE A 57 5.31 -16.42 24.83
N ARG A 58 5.95 -16.65 23.66
CA ARG A 58 5.32 -17.31 22.51
C ARG A 58 4.94 -18.76 22.79
N GLU A 59 5.78 -19.50 23.50
CA GLU A 59 5.47 -20.88 23.90
C GLU A 59 4.28 -20.93 24.85
N LYS A 60 4.22 -20.06 25.87
CA LYS A 60 3.05 -19.99 26.76
C LYS A 60 1.77 -19.52 26.09
N GLN A 61 1.88 -18.54 25.19
CA GLN A 61 0.75 -18.14 24.37
C GLN A 61 0.18 -19.35 23.61
N LYS A 62 1.04 -20.19 23.01
CA LYS A 62 0.64 -21.42 22.32
C LYS A 62 0.03 -22.47 23.25
N ASP A 63 0.65 -22.73 24.40
CA ASP A 63 0.13 -23.65 25.42
C ASP A 63 -1.29 -23.27 25.87
N LEU A 64 -1.56 -21.96 25.98
CA LEU A 64 -2.84 -21.41 26.39
C LEU A 64 -3.85 -21.27 25.25
N GLY A 65 -3.46 -21.56 24.00
CA GLY A 65 -4.31 -21.40 22.82
C GLY A 65 -4.74 -19.95 22.54
N LYS A 66 -4.04 -18.96 23.08
CA LYS A 66 -4.44 -17.55 22.97
C LYS A 66 -3.91 -16.92 21.69
N LYS A 67 -4.77 -16.22 20.95
CA LYS A 67 -4.40 -15.37 19.82
C LYS A 67 -4.35 -13.91 20.27
N LEU A 68 -3.38 -13.16 19.74
CA LEU A 68 -3.21 -11.74 20.07
C LEU A 68 -3.92 -10.86 19.06
N GLU A 69 -4.22 -9.64 19.48
CA GLU A 69 -4.65 -8.54 18.60
C GLU A 69 -3.43 -7.70 18.16
N THR A 70 -3.43 -7.25 16.91
CA THR A 70 -2.48 -6.28 16.37
C THR A 70 -3.08 -5.47 15.22
N ASN A 71 -2.55 -4.27 14.97
CA ASN A 71 -2.96 -3.46 13.82
C ASN A 71 -1.90 -3.55 12.70
N LEU A 72 -1.53 -4.79 12.32
CA LEU A 72 -0.81 -5.04 11.07
C LEU A 72 -1.84 -4.99 9.93
N ASN A 73 -1.65 -4.06 9.00
CA ASN A 73 -2.46 -3.95 7.79
C ASN A 73 -1.56 -3.66 6.60
N ALA A 74 -2.05 -3.92 5.39
CA ALA A 74 -1.26 -3.79 4.16
C ALA A 74 -0.62 -2.40 4.00
N TYR A 75 -1.35 -1.32 4.37
CA TYR A 75 -0.83 0.05 4.31
C TYR A 75 0.32 0.31 5.29
N ARG A 76 0.26 -0.23 6.50
CA ARG A 76 1.37 -0.12 7.47
C ARG A 76 2.58 -0.91 7.00
N LEU A 77 2.36 -2.11 6.48
CA LEU A 77 3.43 -2.95 5.93
C LEU A 77 4.07 -2.29 4.70
N LEU A 78 3.26 -1.61 3.89
CA LEU A 78 3.71 -0.81 2.78
C LEU A 78 4.59 0.36 3.24
N LYS A 79 4.13 1.17 4.19
CA LYS A 79 4.92 2.30 4.72
C LYS A 79 6.26 1.83 5.30
N LEU A 80 6.27 0.67 5.94
CA LEU A 80 7.51 0.06 6.43
C LEU A 80 8.47 -0.28 5.28
N ARG A 81 7.96 -0.86 4.19
CA ARG A 81 8.74 -1.13 2.97
C ARG A 81 9.25 0.15 2.31
N GLU A 82 8.39 1.14 2.09
CA GLU A 82 8.73 2.42 1.43
C GLU A 82 9.75 3.22 2.23
N SER A 83 9.72 3.13 3.57
CA SER A 83 10.72 3.79 4.41
C SER A 83 12.12 3.17 4.34
N GLY A 84 12.30 2.06 3.60
CA GLY A 84 13.55 1.29 3.55
C GLY A 84 13.92 0.61 4.87
N LYS A 85 13.05 0.70 5.90
CA LYS A 85 13.32 0.22 7.26
C LYS A 85 13.15 -1.30 7.40
N VAL A 86 12.47 -1.95 6.45
CA VAL A 86 12.20 -3.40 6.54
C VAL A 86 12.37 -4.05 5.16
N ALA A 87 13.30 -5.01 5.07
CA ALA A 87 13.40 -5.92 3.93
C ALA A 87 12.14 -6.83 3.87
N SER A 88 11.82 -7.36 2.69
CA SER A 88 10.73 -8.35 2.52
C SER A 88 10.71 -9.41 3.61
N HIS A 89 9.53 -9.75 4.14
CA HIS A 89 9.40 -10.75 5.19
C HIS A 89 9.37 -12.16 4.60
N THR A 90 9.99 -13.11 5.32
CA THR A 90 10.07 -14.52 4.90
C THR A 90 8.76 -15.28 5.14
N LEU A 91 8.61 -16.46 4.52
CA LEU A 91 7.49 -17.37 4.80
C LEU A 91 7.39 -17.72 6.30
N GLY A 92 8.53 -17.83 6.99
CA GLY A 92 8.56 -18.07 8.43
C GLY A 92 7.88 -16.97 9.24
N TRP A 93 8.00 -15.71 8.79
CA TRP A 93 7.30 -14.58 9.42
C TRP A 93 5.80 -14.64 9.17
N PHE A 94 5.35 -14.96 7.95
CA PHE A 94 3.92 -15.13 7.65
C PHE A 94 3.29 -16.26 8.47
N ARG A 95 3.99 -17.41 8.58
CA ARG A 95 3.60 -18.51 9.46
C ARG A 95 3.49 -18.05 10.91
N TRP A 96 4.46 -17.27 11.39
CA TRP A 96 4.41 -16.70 12.72
C TRP A 96 3.19 -15.79 12.92
N VAL A 97 2.89 -14.89 11.98
CA VAL A 97 1.72 -14.00 12.08
C VAL A 97 0.43 -14.81 12.20
N CYS A 98 0.22 -15.78 11.32
CA CYS A 98 -0.97 -16.65 11.37
C CYS A 98 -1.03 -17.50 12.65
N ASP A 99 0.12 -17.89 13.20
CA ASP A 99 0.22 -18.63 14.47
C ASP A 99 -0.07 -17.74 15.69
N THR A 100 0.28 -16.46 15.64
CA THR A 100 0.27 -15.58 16.81
C THR A 100 -0.97 -14.70 16.89
N PHE A 101 -1.50 -14.22 15.76
CA PHE A 101 -2.61 -13.27 15.74
C PHE A 101 -3.91 -13.91 15.31
N GLU A 102 -5.02 -13.31 15.75
CA GLU A 102 -6.33 -13.65 15.21
C GLU A 102 -6.44 -13.10 13.78
N ILE A 103 -6.72 -14.01 12.84
CA ILE A 103 -6.88 -13.67 11.43
C ILE A 103 -8.37 -13.61 11.11
N GLN A 104 -8.83 -12.43 10.73
CA GLN A 104 -10.20 -12.21 10.30
C GLN A 104 -10.35 -12.62 8.83
N PRO A 105 -11.41 -13.38 8.48
CA PRO A 105 -11.61 -13.82 7.12
C PRO A 105 -11.97 -12.67 6.18
N GLY A 106 -11.54 -12.80 4.92
CA GLY A 106 -11.93 -11.89 3.84
C GLY A 106 -11.36 -10.47 3.92
N LEU A 107 -12.16 -9.51 3.43
CA LEU A 107 -11.70 -8.15 3.15
C LEU A 107 -11.72 -7.24 4.38
N ARG A 108 -10.64 -6.48 4.58
CA ARG A 108 -10.65 -5.36 5.53
C ARG A 108 -11.58 -4.24 5.03
N ILE A 109 -12.77 -4.13 5.64
CA ILE A 109 -13.76 -3.09 5.33
C ILE A 109 -13.61 -1.91 6.32
N LEU A 110 -13.29 -0.72 5.82
CA LEU A 110 -12.89 0.46 6.63
C LEU A 110 -13.81 0.78 7.84
N TYR A 111 -15.13 0.76 7.66
CA TYR A 111 -16.12 1.12 8.68
C TYR A 111 -16.67 -0.10 9.46
N LYS A 112 -16.30 -1.32 9.05
CA LYS A 112 -16.60 -2.56 9.78
C LYS A 112 -15.33 -3.17 10.39
N ARG A 113 -14.24 -2.40 10.46
CA ARG A 113 -12.95 -2.91 10.93
C ARG A 113 -13.01 -3.23 12.41
N VAL A 114 -12.53 -4.40 12.76
CA VAL A 114 -12.21 -4.74 14.15
C VAL A 114 -10.86 -4.09 14.46
N LYS A 115 -10.83 -3.27 15.51
CA LYS A 115 -9.59 -2.63 15.97
C LYS A 115 -8.65 -3.74 16.44
N GLY A 116 -7.41 -3.76 15.95
CA GLY A 116 -6.46 -4.80 16.35
C GLY A 116 -6.61 -6.14 15.62
N ALA A 117 -7.39 -6.20 14.53
CA ALA A 117 -7.43 -7.40 13.69
C ALA A 117 -6.43 -7.36 12.53
N VAL A 118 -5.88 -8.53 12.17
CA VAL A 118 -5.22 -8.82 10.89
C VAL A 118 -6.22 -9.52 9.98
N TYR A 119 -6.33 -9.13 8.71
CA TYR A 119 -7.23 -9.79 7.76
C TYR A 119 -6.44 -10.67 6.79
N GLU A 120 -7.07 -11.74 6.30
CA GLU A 120 -6.51 -12.57 5.22
C GLU A 120 -6.10 -11.72 4.02
N SER A 121 -6.96 -10.75 3.66
CA SER A 121 -6.69 -9.79 2.59
C SER A 121 -5.43 -8.96 2.80
N ASP A 122 -5.10 -8.54 4.03
CA ASP A 122 -3.89 -7.78 4.28
C ASP A 122 -2.63 -8.60 4.00
N LEU A 123 -2.64 -9.88 4.36
CA LEU A 123 -1.52 -10.79 4.18
C LEU A 123 -1.36 -11.21 2.72
N LEU A 124 -2.46 -11.50 2.02
CA LEU A 124 -2.45 -11.77 0.58
C LEU A 124 -1.89 -10.57 -0.20
N ASN A 125 -2.40 -9.38 0.10
CA ASN A 125 -1.95 -8.14 -0.53
C ASN A 125 -0.47 -7.86 -0.25
N TYR A 126 -0.02 -8.10 0.99
CA TYR A 126 1.38 -7.91 1.32
C TYR A 126 2.30 -8.94 0.64
N ALA A 127 1.88 -10.22 0.57
CA ALA A 127 2.62 -11.26 -0.14
C ALA A 127 2.77 -10.94 -1.63
N ALA A 128 1.68 -10.46 -2.26
CA ALA A 128 1.68 -10.02 -3.64
C ALA A 128 2.63 -8.83 -3.88
N LEU A 129 2.57 -7.81 -3.01
CA LEU A 129 3.43 -6.63 -3.10
C LEU A 129 4.92 -6.93 -3.02
N GLN A 130 5.32 -7.84 -2.13
CA GLN A 130 6.73 -8.17 -1.91
C GLN A 130 7.27 -9.20 -2.89
N ALA A 131 6.52 -9.50 -3.96
CA ALA A 131 6.98 -10.34 -5.07
C ALA A 131 7.30 -11.81 -4.68
N SER A 132 6.66 -12.37 -3.65
CA SER A 132 6.94 -13.74 -3.20
C SER A 132 5.85 -14.72 -3.63
N VAL A 133 6.11 -15.46 -4.72
CA VAL A 133 5.24 -16.57 -5.16
C VAL A 133 5.17 -17.67 -4.11
N GLU A 134 6.26 -17.97 -3.41
CA GLU A 134 6.28 -18.98 -2.34
C GLU A 134 5.23 -18.68 -1.27
N ILE A 135 5.18 -17.43 -0.78
CA ILE A 135 4.24 -17.03 0.27
C ILE A 135 2.82 -16.97 -0.28
N LEU A 136 2.62 -16.38 -1.46
CA LEU A 136 1.29 -16.29 -2.05
C LEU A 136 0.72 -17.69 -2.34
N ARG A 137 1.55 -18.63 -2.80
CA ARG A 137 1.19 -20.04 -2.97
C ARG A 137 0.80 -20.68 -1.65
N TRP A 138 1.59 -20.49 -0.60
CA TRP A 138 1.27 -21.00 0.74
C TRP A 138 -0.10 -20.50 1.23
N LEU A 139 -0.39 -19.20 1.06
CA LEU A 139 -1.66 -18.60 1.45
C LEU A 139 -2.84 -19.12 0.63
N VAL A 140 -2.69 -19.28 -0.68
CA VAL A 140 -3.81 -19.67 -1.55
C VAL A 140 -4.03 -21.20 -1.54
N GLU A 141 -2.95 -21.99 -1.62
CA GLU A 141 -3.05 -23.44 -1.78
C GLU A 141 -3.10 -24.20 -0.44
N GLU A 142 -2.25 -23.84 0.51
CA GLU A 142 -2.21 -24.56 1.80
C GLU A 142 -3.23 -24.03 2.81
N LYS A 143 -3.45 -22.71 2.84
CA LYS A 143 -4.45 -22.09 3.72
C LYS A 143 -5.84 -22.01 3.10
N GLY A 144 -5.95 -22.17 1.78
CA GLY A 144 -7.23 -22.10 1.06
C GLY A 144 -7.83 -20.69 1.00
N TRP A 145 -7.01 -19.64 1.13
CA TRP A 145 -7.50 -18.27 1.08
C TRP A 145 -7.72 -17.81 -0.36
N GLU A 146 -8.82 -17.11 -0.59
CA GLU A 146 -9.15 -16.56 -1.92
C GLU A 146 -8.45 -15.21 -2.13
N MET A 147 -7.82 -15.03 -3.30
CA MET A 147 -7.27 -13.73 -3.69
C MET A 147 -8.40 -12.73 -3.89
N ASN A 148 -8.26 -11.54 -3.28
CA ASN A 148 -9.34 -10.57 -3.24
C ASN A 148 -9.50 -9.90 -4.59
N ARG A 149 -10.71 -9.97 -5.16
CA ARG A 149 -11.08 -9.27 -6.39
C ARG A 149 -12.01 -8.12 -6.10
N ARG A 150 -11.82 -6.99 -6.79
CA ARG A 150 -12.78 -5.90 -6.78
C ARG A 150 -14.07 -6.33 -7.50
N THR A 151 -15.16 -6.54 -6.78
CA THR A 151 -16.45 -6.86 -7.40
C THR A 151 -17.18 -5.59 -7.86
N GLY A 152 -17.18 -5.31 -9.16
CA GLY A 152 -18.27 -4.63 -9.87
C GLY A 152 -17.99 -3.26 -10.47
N ASN A 153 -17.98 -3.21 -11.81
CA ASN A 153 -18.37 -2.04 -12.62
C ASN A 153 -19.90 -2.04 -12.76
N GLY A 154 -20.61 -1.45 -11.79
CA GLY A 154 -22.06 -1.26 -11.87
C GLY A 154 -22.39 0.23 -11.92
N ARG A 155 -22.80 0.75 -13.09
CA ARG A 155 -23.64 1.95 -13.15
C ARG A 155 -24.94 1.63 -12.40
N GLY A 156 -24.94 1.87 -11.09
CA GLY A 156 -25.96 1.37 -10.17
C GLY A 156 -25.30 0.73 -8.95
N ARG A 157 -24.96 1.57 -7.98
CA ARG A 157 -24.45 1.24 -6.63
C ARG A 157 -24.83 -0.17 -6.12
N PRO A 158 -23.87 -0.89 -5.53
CA PRO A 158 -24.05 -1.44 -4.20
C PRO A 158 -23.43 -0.43 -3.23
N LYS A 159 -24.30 0.39 -2.65
CA LYS A 159 -23.97 1.19 -1.46
C LYS A 159 -23.77 0.20 -0.33
N LEU A 160 -22.55 -0.24 -0.12
CA LEU A 160 -22.02 -0.63 1.18
C LEU A 160 -20.53 -0.36 1.05
N ALA A 161 -20.06 0.58 1.86
CA ALA A 161 -18.72 1.09 1.82
C ALA A 161 -17.67 -0.05 1.91
N GLY A 162 -16.40 0.29 1.73
CA GLY A 162 -15.29 -0.62 1.99
C GLY A 162 -14.38 -0.71 0.79
N ARG A 163 -13.65 0.38 0.53
CA ARG A 163 -12.49 0.42 -0.36
C ARG A 163 -11.40 -0.52 0.17
N GLY A 164 -11.53 -1.82 -0.09
CA GLY A 164 -10.42 -2.76 0.03
C GLY A 164 -9.72 -2.84 -1.32
N VAL A 165 -8.39 -2.71 -1.29
CA VAL A 165 -7.51 -2.76 -2.47
C VAL A 165 -7.33 -4.22 -2.87
N ASP A 166 -7.40 -4.47 -4.17
CA ASP A 166 -7.43 -5.79 -4.84
C ASP A 166 -6.04 -6.47 -4.80
N THR A 167 -5.98 -7.79 -4.67
CA THR A 167 -4.67 -8.49 -4.54
C THR A 167 -3.80 -8.34 -5.79
N GLY A 168 -4.43 -8.22 -6.96
CA GLY A 168 -3.78 -7.93 -8.24
C GLY A 168 -3.20 -6.53 -8.29
N GLU A 169 -3.87 -5.52 -7.73
CA GLU A 169 -3.32 -4.15 -7.62
C GLU A 169 -1.99 -4.14 -6.86
N TRP A 170 -1.91 -4.87 -5.73
CA TRP A 170 -0.65 -4.99 -4.98
C TRP A 170 0.42 -5.79 -5.74
N ALA A 171 0.04 -6.85 -6.45
CA ALA A 171 0.96 -7.59 -7.31
C ALA A 171 1.53 -6.69 -8.43
N GLY A 172 0.67 -5.90 -9.07
CA GLY A 172 1.04 -4.92 -10.07
C GLY A 172 2.07 -3.95 -9.53
N ARG A 173 1.80 -3.34 -8.37
CA ARG A 173 2.75 -2.42 -7.71
C ARG A 173 4.05 -3.10 -7.25
N GLY A 174 4.02 -4.40 -6.96
CA GLY A 174 5.19 -5.20 -6.67
C GLY A 174 6.05 -5.48 -7.91
N GLY A 175 5.44 -5.48 -9.09
CA GLY A 175 6.11 -5.61 -10.39
C GLY A 175 6.62 -7.01 -10.73
N SER A 176 6.25 -8.03 -9.94
CA SER A 176 6.74 -9.39 -10.16
C SER A 176 5.91 -10.14 -11.18
N MET A 177 6.55 -10.40 -12.32
CA MET A 177 6.02 -11.25 -13.39
C MET A 177 5.61 -12.62 -12.87
N GLU A 178 6.44 -13.25 -12.03
CA GLU A 178 6.17 -14.59 -11.50
C GLU A 178 4.90 -14.61 -10.64
N VAL A 179 4.66 -13.56 -9.84
CA VAL A 179 3.43 -13.43 -9.05
C VAL A 179 2.23 -13.24 -9.98
N LEU A 180 2.32 -12.36 -10.98
CA LEU A 180 1.24 -12.14 -11.93
C LEU A 180 0.93 -13.42 -12.74
N GLU A 181 1.93 -14.14 -13.20
CA GLU A 181 1.78 -15.43 -13.88
C GLU A 181 1.10 -16.47 -12.97
N TYR A 182 1.55 -16.57 -11.71
CA TYR A 182 0.91 -17.45 -10.73
C TYR A 182 -0.57 -17.11 -10.53
N MET A 183 -0.89 -15.82 -10.33
CA MET A 183 -2.26 -15.35 -10.14
C MET A 183 -3.12 -15.70 -11.36
N ARG A 184 -2.64 -15.41 -12.58
CA ARG A 184 -3.34 -15.77 -13.82
C ARG A 184 -3.54 -17.29 -13.93
N GLY A 185 -2.54 -18.09 -13.57
CA GLY A 185 -2.63 -19.56 -13.54
C GLY A 185 -3.68 -20.11 -12.57
N LYS A 186 -4.08 -19.31 -11.56
CA LYS A 186 -5.19 -19.61 -10.65
C LYS A 186 -6.55 -19.07 -11.13
N GLY A 187 -6.62 -18.55 -12.36
CA GLY A 187 -7.85 -17.97 -12.92
C GLY A 187 -8.13 -16.57 -12.41
N TYR A 188 -7.12 -15.85 -11.91
CA TYR A 188 -7.28 -14.44 -11.56
C TYR A 188 -7.37 -13.58 -12.81
N GLU A 189 -8.43 -12.79 -12.91
CA GLU A 189 -8.66 -11.85 -14.01
C GLU A 189 -8.10 -10.47 -13.62
N PHE A 190 -7.31 -9.87 -14.51
CA PHE A 190 -6.71 -8.56 -14.30
C PHE A 190 -7.59 -7.45 -14.89
N ASP A 191 -7.81 -6.39 -14.11
CA ASP A 191 -8.52 -5.19 -14.52
C ASP A 191 -7.56 -3.99 -14.66
N ALA A 192 -8.13 -2.82 -15.00
CA ALA A 192 -7.36 -1.59 -15.18
C ALA A 192 -6.63 -1.15 -13.89
N GLY A 193 -7.13 -1.53 -12.71
CA GLY A 193 -6.49 -1.24 -11.44
C GLY A 193 -5.11 -1.89 -11.34
N VAL A 194 -4.95 -3.12 -11.81
CA VAL A 194 -3.64 -3.81 -11.83
C VAL A 194 -2.60 -3.02 -12.62
N CYS A 195 -2.98 -2.51 -13.80
CA CYS A 195 -2.15 -1.63 -14.60
C CYS A 195 -1.86 -0.31 -13.87
N ALA A 196 -2.86 0.34 -13.27
CA ALA A 196 -2.66 1.60 -12.56
C ALA A 196 -1.68 1.47 -11.39
N TRP A 197 -1.80 0.40 -10.60
CA TRP A 197 -0.89 0.17 -9.48
C TRP A 197 0.51 -0.29 -9.91
N ALA A 198 0.64 -1.03 -11.02
CA ALA A 198 1.93 -1.30 -11.64
C ALA A 198 2.61 -0.01 -12.12
N ALA A 199 1.84 0.91 -12.70
CA ALA A 199 2.30 2.22 -13.11
C ALA A 199 2.77 3.05 -11.91
N ARG A 200 2.02 3.02 -10.79
CA ARG A 200 2.41 3.64 -9.51
C ARG A 200 3.71 3.11 -8.92
N GLY A 201 4.02 1.84 -9.16
CA GLY A 201 5.25 1.19 -8.69
C GLY A 201 6.44 1.37 -9.63
N GLY A 202 6.25 2.01 -10.79
CA GLY A 202 7.30 2.14 -11.81
C GLY A 202 7.62 0.82 -12.51
N CYS A 203 6.71 -0.16 -12.45
CA CYS A 203 6.96 -1.52 -12.90
C CYS A 203 6.69 -1.67 -14.40
N LEU A 204 7.53 -1.03 -15.22
CA LEU A 204 7.39 -0.99 -16.67
C LEU A 204 7.32 -2.38 -17.32
N GLU A 205 8.14 -3.34 -16.87
CA GLU A 205 8.12 -4.70 -17.42
C GLU A 205 6.82 -5.45 -17.09
N ALA A 206 6.26 -5.23 -15.89
CA ALA A 206 4.94 -5.77 -15.54
C ALA A 206 3.84 -5.19 -16.42
N LEU A 207 3.89 -3.87 -16.71
CA LEU A 207 2.96 -3.23 -17.65
C LEU A 207 3.06 -3.80 -19.08
N LYS A 208 4.28 -4.00 -19.58
CA LYS A 208 4.50 -4.63 -20.90
C LYS A 208 3.94 -6.04 -20.94
N PHE A 209 4.14 -6.83 -19.87
CA PHE A 209 3.56 -8.16 -19.75
C PHE A 209 2.04 -8.14 -19.73
N LEU A 210 1.44 -7.30 -18.89
CA LEU A 210 -0.03 -7.14 -18.79
C LEU A 210 -0.63 -6.72 -20.14
N ARG A 211 0.07 -5.85 -20.88
CA ARG A 211 -0.32 -5.42 -22.22
C ARG A 211 -0.14 -6.50 -23.30
N GLY A 212 0.81 -7.41 -23.12
CA GLY A 212 1.08 -8.54 -24.02
C GLY A 212 0.19 -9.76 -23.79
N LEU A 213 -0.74 -9.72 -22.84
CA LEU A 213 -1.70 -10.81 -22.61
C LEU A 213 -2.70 -10.94 -23.77
N ASP A 214 -3.35 -12.12 -23.83
CA ASP A 214 -4.47 -12.39 -24.73
C ASP A 214 -5.70 -12.84 -23.90
N PRO A 215 -6.76 -12.01 -23.80
CA PRO A 215 -6.82 -10.62 -24.27
C PRO A 215 -5.89 -9.68 -23.45
N PRO A 216 -5.46 -8.53 -24.00
CA PRO A 216 -4.67 -7.55 -23.27
C PRO A 216 -5.39 -7.06 -22.01
N CYS A 217 -4.65 -6.90 -20.91
CA CYS A 217 -5.22 -6.29 -19.71
C CYS A 217 -5.66 -4.84 -20.02
N PRO A 218 -6.89 -4.44 -19.65
CA PRO A 218 -7.35 -3.08 -19.87
C PRO A 218 -6.51 -2.08 -19.06
N TRP A 219 -6.49 -0.84 -19.51
CA TRP A 219 -6.03 0.32 -18.75
C TRP A 219 -7.01 1.46 -18.93
N ASP A 220 -6.93 2.45 -18.04
CA ASP A 220 -7.70 3.69 -18.09
C ASP A 220 -6.82 4.87 -17.66
N GLU A 221 -7.42 6.04 -17.48
CA GLU A 221 -6.70 7.26 -17.15
C GLU A 221 -5.97 7.22 -15.79
N ASP A 222 -6.34 6.28 -14.91
CA ASP A 222 -5.67 6.08 -13.63
C ASP A 222 -4.26 5.51 -13.81
N ALA A 223 -3.96 4.81 -14.92
CA ALA A 223 -2.61 4.34 -15.19
C ALA A 223 -1.61 5.49 -15.38
N CYS A 224 -1.99 6.52 -16.15
CA CYS A 224 -1.19 7.74 -16.27
C CYS A 224 -1.17 8.51 -14.94
N ALA A 225 -2.31 8.64 -14.27
CA ALA A 225 -2.40 9.38 -13.01
C ALA A 225 -1.51 8.79 -11.91
N PHE A 226 -1.46 7.46 -11.80
CA PHE A 226 -0.67 6.77 -10.80
C PHE A 226 0.81 6.70 -11.16
N ALA A 227 1.16 6.57 -12.44
CA ALA A 227 2.55 6.76 -12.89
C ALA A 227 3.06 8.16 -12.52
N ALA A 228 2.22 9.18 -12.73
CA ALA A 228 2.51 10.55 -12.37
C ALA A 228 2.65 10.73 -10.85
N GLN A 229 1.78 10.08 -10.07
CA GLN A 229 1.87 10.03 -8.61
C GLN A 229 3.18 9.39 -8.12
N GLY A 230 3.65 8.31 -8.77
CA GLY A 230 4.90 7.65 -8.39
C GLY A 230 6.17 8.33 -8.92
N GLY A 231 6.02 9.37 -9.75
CA GLY A 231 7.16 10.07 -10.34
C GLY A 231 7.83 9.30 -11.49
N HIS A 232 7.16 8.31 -12.06
CA HIS A 232 7.73 7.38 -13.04
C HIS A 232 7.56 7.89 -14.47
N LEU A 233 8.44 8.83 -14.85
CA LEU A 233 8.41 9.49 -16.16
C LEU A 233 8.64 8.51 -17.34
N ASP A 234 9.47 7.50 -17.16
CA ASP A 234 9.71 6.43 -18.14
C ASP A 234 8.43 5.61 -18.42
N VAL A 235 7.68 5.29 -17.39
CA VAL A 235 6.37 4.62 -17.51
C VAL A 235 5.36 5.52 -18.23
N LEU A 236 5.28 6.81 -17.89
CA LEU A 236 4.41 7.77 -18.58
C LEU A 236 4.72 7.87 -20.07
N LYS A 237 6.01 7.98 -20.42
CA LYS A 237 6.45 7.99 -21.82
C LYS A 237 6.04 6.72 -22.55
N TRP A 238 6.20 5.55 -21.92
CA TRP A 238 5.79 4.28 -22.51
C TRP A 238 4.28 4.19 -22.70
N LEU A 239 3.47 4.56 -21.69
CA LEU A 239 1.99 4.55 -21.74
C LEU A 239 1.45 5.48 -22.82
N ARG A 240 2.05 6.66 -22.99
CA ARG A 240 1.65 7.65 -24.01
C ARG A 240 2.17 7.33 -25.42
N GLY A 241 3.18 6.47 -25.52
CA GLY A 241 3.67 5.94 -26.81
C GLY A 241 2.91 4.73 -27.35
N GLN A 242 1.85 4.27 -26.68
CA GLN A 242 1.03 3.15 -27.13
C GLN A 242 0.03 3.56 -28.22
N ASP A 243 -0.53 2.58 -28.92
CA ASP A 243 -1.61 2.78 -29.90
C ASP A 243 -2.86 1.93 -29.54
N PRO A 244 -3.99 2.55 -29.14
CA PRO A 244 -4.13 3.98 -28.84
C PRO A 244 -3.35 4.37 -27.57
N PRO A 245 -2.94 5.64 -27.43
CA PRO A 245 -2.27 6.13 -26.22
C PRO A 245 -3.14 5.94 -24.98
N CYS A 246 -2.53 5.59 -23.84
CA CYS A 246 -3.25 5.54 -22.57
C CYS A 246 -3.84 6.94 -22.25
N PRO A 247 -5.13 7.05 -21.89
CA PRO A 247 -5.74 8.35 -21.59
C PRO A 247 -5.13 8.98 -20.33
N TRP A 248 -5.35 10.29 -20.17
CA TRP A 248 -5.01 11.06 -18.98
C TRP A 248 -6.11 12.09 -18.70
N TYR A 249 -6.06 12.75 -17.55
CA TYR A 249 -7.03 13.77 -17.16
C TYR A 249 -6.41 14.79 -16.20
N GLY A 250 -7.19 15.80 -15.79
CA GLY A 250 -6.72 16.87 -14.91
C GLY A 250 -6.12 16.38 -13.58
N GLY A 251 -6.56 15.21 -13.10
CA GLY A 251 -6.02 14.57 -11.91
C GLY A 251 -4.59 14.09 -12.08
N THR A 252 -4.14 13.74 -13.29
CA THR A 252 -2.76 13.30 -13.56
C THR A 252 -1.73 14.33 -13.12
N CYS A 253 -1.94 15.60 -13.48
CA CYS A 253 -1.10 16.71 -12.99
C CYS A 253 -1.24 16.88 -11.47
N ALA A 254 -2.45 16.78 -10.92
CA ALA A 254 -2.65 16.94 -9.48
C ALA A 254 -1.90 15.89 -8.65
N TYR A 255 -1.91 14.62 -9.08
CA TYR A 255 -1.16 13.54 -8.42
C TYR A 255 0.36 13.72 -8.48
N ALA A 256 0.92 14.18 -9.61
CA ALA A 256 2.34 14.52 -9.66
C ALA A 256 2.67 15.70 -8.73
N ALA A 257 1.76 16.68 -8.66
CA ALA A 257 1.90 17.85 -7.81
C ALA A 257 1.84 17.52 -6.31
N SER A 258 0.97 16.58 -5.90
CA SER A 258 0.85 16.16 -4.49
C SER A 258 2.11 15.52 -3.93
N GLU A 259 2.93 14.92 -4.78
CA GLU A 259 4.16 14.20 -4.40
C GLU A 259 5.44 14.97 -4.82
N GLY A 260 5.29 16.20 -5.35
CA GLY A 260 6.41 17.08 -5.65
C GLY A 260 7.19 16.71 -6.92
N HIS A 261 6.60 15.92 -7.82
CA HIS A 261 7.28 15.44 -9.03
C HIS A 261 7.29 16.50 -10.14
N LEU A 262 8.07 17.57 -9.93
CA LEU A 262 8.15 18.71 -10.84
C LEU A 262 8.59 18.34 -12.28
N GLU A 263 9.56 17.44 -12.43
CA GLU A 263 10.03 17.02 -13.75
C GLU A 263 8.97 16.23 -14.55
N VAL A 264 8.10 15.48 -13.85
CA VAL A 264 6.94 14.83 -14.45
C VAL A 264 5.92 15.88 -14.91
N LEU A 265 5.65 16.89 -14.07
CA LEU A 265 4.73 17.97 -14.42
C LEU A 265 5.18 18.76 -15.66
N LYS A 266 6.46 19.13 -15.73
CA LYS A 266 7.02 19.78 -16.92
C LYS A 266 6.79 18.94 -18.17
N TRP A 267 7.15 17.65 -18.11
CA TRP A 267 6.95 16.77 -19.25
C TRP A 267 5.48 16.64 -19.66
N LEU A 268 4.54 16.57 -18.70
CA LEU A 268 3.10 16.51 -18.95
C LEU A 268 2.58 17.78 -19.64
N ARG A 269 3.17 18.95 -19.34
CA ARG A 269 2.84 20.24 -19.95
C ARG A 269 3.48 20.46 -21.32
N ASP A 270 4.59 19.78 -21.59
CA ASP A 270 5.28 19.81 -22.89
C ASP A 270 4.63 18.93 -23.96
N GLN A 271 3.56 18.18 -23.65
CA GLN A 271 2.87 17.30 -24.61
C GLN A 271 1.92 18.08 -25.55
N ASP A 272 1.56 17.47 -26.68
CA ASP A 272 0.59 18.01 -27.63
C ASP A 272 -0.58 17.02 -27.90
N PRO A 273 -1.82 17.30 -27.45
CA PRO A 273 -2.18 18.41 -26.58
C PRO A 273 -1.59 18.23 -25.16
N PRO A 274 -1.37 19.32 -24.40
CA PRO A 274 -0.81 19.22 -23.06
C PRO A 274 -1.79 18.53 -22.12
N CYS A 275 -1.27 17.82 -21.12
CA CYS A 275 -2.12 17.24 -20.08
C CYS A 275 -2.91 18.37 -19.40
N PRO A 276 -4.25 18.24 -19.29
CA PRO A 276 -5.04 19.24 -18.59
C PRO A 276 -4.61 19.33 -17.13
N TRP A 277 -4.81 20.50 -16.54
CA TRP A 277 -4.63 20.76 -15.12
C TRP A 277 -5.77 21.64 -14.62
N ASN A 278 -5.96 21.70 -13.31
CA ASN A 278 -6.99 22.54 -12.70
C ASN A 278 -6.56 22.99 -11.30
N TRP A 279 -7.46 23.65 -10.59
CA TRP A 279 -7.19 24.18 -9.25
C TRP A 279 -6.71 23.13 -8.23
N ARG A 280 -7.03 21.84 -8.45
CA ARG A 280 -6.53 20.75 -7.60
C ARG A 280 -5.01 20.60 -7.70
N THR A 281 -4.40 20.90 -8.85
CA THR A 281 -2.94 20.80 -9.02
C THR A 281 -2.20 21.68 -8.02
N CYS A 282 -2.58 22.96 -7.90
CA CYS A 282 -2.03 23.85 -6.88
C CYS A 282 -2.47 23.44 -5.46
N GLY A 283 -3.74 23.10 -5.25
CA GLY A 283 -4.24 22.69 -3.93
C GLY A 283 -3.52 21.48 -3.35
N TRP A 284 -3.19 20.50 -4.19
CA TRP A 284 -2.50 19.27 -3.82
C TRP A 284 -1.00 19.49 -3.66
N ALA A 285 -0.36 20.35 -4.46
CA ALA A 285 1.02 20.79 -4.20
C ALA A 285 1.14 21.47 -2.82
N ALA A 286 0.18 22.33 -2.48
CA ALA A 286 0.11 22.96 -1.16
C ALA A 286 -0.11 21.95 -0.03
N GLU A 287 -0.96 20.94 -0.27
CA GLU A 287 -1.17 19.84 0.69
C GLU A 287 0.05 18.94 0.86
N GLY A 288 0.84 18.71 -0.19
CA GLY A 288 2.07 17.93 -0.17
C GLY A 288 3.27 18.68 0.44
N GLY A 289 3.22 20.01 0.47
CA GLY A 289 4.32 20.83 0.98
C GLY A 289 5.32 21.25 -0.09
N HIS A 290 4.92 21.20 -1.37
CA HIS A 290 5.80 21.39 -2.52
C HIS A 290 5.71 22.82 -3.06
N LEU A 291 6.37 23.75 -2.36
CA LEU A 291 6.39 25.17 -2.72
C LEU A 291 7.03 25.44 -4.09
N ASP A 292 8.03 24.66 -4.47
CA ASP A 292 8.69 24.70 -5.77
C ASP A 292 7.72 24.38 -6.92
N VAL A 293 6.90 23.33 -6.76
CA VAL A 293 5.84 22.98 -7.71
C VAL A 293 4.81 24.10 -7.82
N LEU A 294 4.36 24.67 -6.69
CA LEU A 294 3.44 25.81 -6.68
C LEU A 294 3.98 27.01 -7.44
N LYS A 295 5.24 27.38 -7.18
CA LYS A 295 5.92 28.50 -7.86
C LYS A 295 5.99 28.27 -9.36
N TRP A 296 6.39 27.07 -9.77
CA TRP A 296 6.48 26.72 -11.17
C TRP A 296 5.10 26.74 -11.85
N ALA A 297 4.09 26.08 -11.28
CA ALA A 297 2.75 26.00 -11.87
C ALA A 297 2.09 27.39 -12.04
N ARG A 298 2.43 28.36 -11.18
CA ARG A 298 1.97 29.75 -11.27
C ARG A 298 2.81 30.62 -12.22
N SER A 299 3.99 30.17 -12.64
CA SER A 299 4.84 30.89 -13.59
C SER A 299 4.60 30.51 -15.07
N GLU A 300 3.82 29.47 -15.32
CA GLU A 300 3.49 28.98 -16.67
C GLU A 300 2.49 29.91 -17.39
N ASP A 301 2.35 29.78 -18.71
CA ASP A 301 1.44 30.58 -19.53
C ASP A 301 0.48 29.69 -20.38
N PRO A 302 -0.84 29.70 -20.13
CA PRO A 302 -1.51 30.37 -19.01
C PRO A 302 -1.17 29.70 -17.67
N PRO A 303 -1.16 30.44 -16.55
CA PRO A 303 -0.78 29.87 -15.27
C PRO A 303 -1.85 28.89 -14.77
N CYS A 304 -1.43 27.86 -14.02
CA CYS A 304 -2.35 26.87 -13.48
C CYS A 304 -3.43 27.57 -12.63
N PRO A 305 -4.73 27.32 -12.87
CA PRO A 305 -5.79 27.80 -12.00
C PRO A 305 -5.52 27.36 -10.56
N TRP A 306 -5.94 28.17 -9.60
CA TRP A 306 -5.80 27.82 -8.18
C TRP A 306 -6.92 28.47 -7.36
N ARG A 307 -7.22 27.84 -6.21
CA ARG A 307 -8.06 28.43 -5.18
C ARG A 307 -7.13 28.85 -4.05
N ARG A 308 -6.83 30.14 -3.93
CA ARG A 308 -5.84 30.66 -2.98
C ARG A 308 -6.22 30.28 -1.55
N SER A 309 -7.47 30.50 -1.18
CA SER A 309 -8.04 30.13 0.13
C SER A 309 -7.92 28.62 0.40
N GLY A 310 -8.21 27.78 -0.61
CA GLY A 310 -8.06 26.33 -0.53
C GLY A 310 -6.61 25.88 -0.30
N CYS A 311 -5.67 26.41 -1.09
CA CYS A 311 -4.24 26.12 -0.95
C CYS A 311 -3.71 26.56 0.42
N ARG A 312 -4.12 27.74 0.90
CA ARG A 312 -3.75 28.26 2.21
C ARG A 312 -4.30 27.38 3.34
N ALA A 313 -5.55 26.92 3.23
CA ALA A 313 -6.18 26.07 4.23
C ALA A 313 -5.53 24.68 4.32
N THR A 314 -5.21 24.04 3.18
CA THR A 314 -4.52 22.74 3.17
C THR A 314 -3.10 22.85 3.73
N ALA A 315 -2.35 23.90 3.36
CA ALA A 315 -1.02 24.19 3.91
C ALA A 315 -1.08 24.44 5.44
N SER A 316 -2.10 25.18 5.92
CA SER A 316 -2.32 25.45 7.35
C SER A 316 -2.59 24.17 8.13
N ARG A 317 -3.45 23.27 7.61
CA ARG A 317 -3.76 21.99 8.25
C ARG A 317 -2.53 21.09 8.39
N ARG A 318 -1.57 21.20 7.47
CA ARG A 318 -0.32 20.43 7.47
C ARG A 318 0.84 21.13 8.20
N GLY A 319 0.68 22.42 8.56
CA GLY A 319 1.70 23.22 9.24
C GLY A 319 2.81 23.76 8.33
N TYR A 320 2.55 23.91 7.03
CA TYR A 320 3.56 24.37 6.05
C TYR A 320 3.62 25.90 5.97
N GLN A 321 4.23 26.53 6.98
CA GLN A 321 4.29 27.99 7.11
C GLN A 321 4.92 28.68 5.88
N HIS A 322 6.01 28.13 5.34
CA HIS A 322 6.69 28.66 4.16
C HIS A 322 5.79 28.77 2.91
N ILE A 323 4.77 27.91 2.78
CA ILE A 323 3.76 28.00 1.71
C ILE A 323 2.75 29.09 2.03
N ILE A 324 2.29 29.18 3.28
CA ILE A 324 1.34 30.21 3.72
C ILE A 324 1.94 31.60 3.49
N ASP A 325 3.19 31.82 3.93
CA ASP A 325 3.89 33.10 3.76
C ASP A 325 3.99 33.49 2.27
N TRP A 326 4.28 32.50 1.41
CA TRP A 326 4.37 32.73 -0.02
C TRP A 326 3.00 33.04 -0.66
N ILE A 327 1.94 32.37 -0.22
CA ILE A 327 0.57 32.65 -0.68
C ILE A 327 0.14 34.05 -0.23
N ASP A 328 0.40 34.41 1.03
CA ASP A 328 -0.05 35.67 1.64
C ASP A 328 0.63 36.88 0.99
N GLN A 329 1.86 36.75 0.48
CA GLN A 329 2.55 37.80 -0.28
C GLN A 329 1.88 38.21 -1.61
N ARG A 330 0.83 37.50 -2.08
CA ARG A 330 0.23 37.66 -3.43
C ARG A 330 -1.18 38.27 -3.43
N GLU A 331 -1.55 39.09 -2.45
CA GLU A 331 -2.94 39.59 -2.20
C GLU A 331 -3.74 40.05 -3.44
N ASP A 332 -3.07 40.48 -4.52
CA ASP A 332 -3.72 40.97 -5.75
C ASP A 332 -4.13 39.90 -6.78
N GLU A 333 -3.76 38.62 -6.58
CA GLU A 333 -4.22 37.53 -7.45
C GLU A 333 -5.61 37.04 -7.02
N SER A 334 -6.67 37.62 -7.58
CA SER A 334 -8.06 37.25 -7.30
C SER A 334 -8.34 35.77 -7.56
N ASP A 335 -9.08 35.12 -6.65
CA ASP A 335 -9.63 33.78 -6.87
C ASP A 335 -10.44 33.79 -8.17
N VAL A 336 -10.10 32.94 -9.14
CA VAL A 336 -10.92 32.78 -10.34
C VAL A 336 -12.24 32.17 -9.89
N GLU A 337 -13.33 32.94 -9.96
CA GLU A 337 -14.70 32.44 -9.75
C GLU A 337 -15.00 31.37 -10.80
N TYR A 338 -14.74 30.11 -10.46
CA TYR A 338 -15.13 28.98 -11.30
C TYR A 338 -16.62 28.73 -11.11
N SER A 339 -17.38 28.87 -12.20
CA SER A 339 -18.77 28.41 -12.23
C SER A 339 -18.81 26.91 -11.96
N ASP A 340 -19.81 26.53 -11.17
CA ASP A 340 -20.13 25.23 -10.60
C ASP A 340 -20.42 24.09 -11.62
N THR A 341 -19.94 24.26 -12.87
CA THR A 341 -20.22 23.43 -14.05
C THR A 341 -19.15 22.37 -14.32
N ASP A 342 -18.00 22.40 -13.65
CA ASP A 342 -16.97 21.34 -13.74
C ASP A 342 -17.21 20.19 -12.74
N ARG A 343 -18.47 20.02 -12.32
CA ARG A 343 -18.95 18.89 -11.50
C ARG A 343 -18.88 17.53 -12.20
N SER A 344 -18.53 17.48 -13.48
CA SER A 344 -18.43 16.20 -14.21
C SER A 344 -17.21 15.36 -13.78
N TYR A 345 -16.20 15.98 -13.16
CA TYR A 345 -15.03 15.30 -12.60
C TYR A 345 -15.03 15.22 -11.05
N ASP A 346 -16.08 15.73 -10.39
CA ASP A 346 -16.23 15.68 -8.92
C ASP A 346 -16.59 14.29 -8.37
N SER A 347 -16.73 13.26 -9.21
CA SER A 347 -17.01 11.89 -8.76
C SER A 347 -15.79 11.14 -8.19
N TYR A 348 -14.57 11.67 -8.31
CA TYR A 348 -13.34 10.93 -7.96
C TYR A 348 -12.57 11.43 -6.73
N SER A 349 -13.00 12.51 -6.04
CA SER A 349 -12.09 13.25 -5.15
C SER A 349 -12.49 13.39 -3.67
N ASP A 350 -13.67 12.98 -3.23
CA ASP A 350 -14.08 13.25 -1.83
C ASP A 350 -13.66 12.18 -0.81
N ASP A 351 -12.81 11.25 -1.22
CA ASP A 351 -12.76 9.95 -0.54
C ASP A 351 -11.34 9.35 -0.40
N TYR A 352 -10.32 10.12 -0.74
CA TYR A 352 -8.91 9.77 -0.56
C TYR A 352 -8.28 10.31 0.73
N PHE A 353 -9.00 10.30 1.87
CA PHE A 353 -8.39 10.44 3.21
C PHE A 353 -9.17 9.69 4.29
#